data_AF-A0A924XK63-F1
#
_entry.id   AF-A0A924XK63-F1
#
_cell.length_a   1.000
_cell.length_b   1.000
_cell.length_c   1.000
_cell.angle_alpha   90.00
_cell.angle_beta   90.00
_cell.angle_gamma   90.00
#
_symmetry.space_group_name_H-M   'P 1'
#
loop_
_entity.id
_entity.type
_entity.pdbx_description
1 polymer ?
#
loop_
_entity_poly.entity_id
_entity_poly.type
_entity_poly.pdbx_seq_one_letter_code
_entity_poly.pdbx_strand_id
1 'polypeptide(L)'
;MTTGERLQLTFDRQVSITNTSFRAEGHVPRFDAGDLINIAVDGVLTSGIQLPQSNGQYNTVLTGTRFDYIFNNEQFYISSITAQAVPEPASALLLAAGLAGAGLLRRRA
;
A
#
# COMPACT_ATOMS: atom_id res chain seq x y z
N MET A 1 -7.52 -10.84 23.67
CA MET A 1 -6.59 -9.76 23.31
C MET A 1 -5.42 -10.35 22.56
N THR A 2 -5.36 -10.09 21.26
CA THR A 2 -4.14 -10.25 20.45
C THR A 2 -3.34 -8.96 20.61
N THR A 3 -2.09 -9.05 21.04
CA THR A 3 -1.20 -7.88 21.15
C THR A 3 -0.28 -7.89 19.93
N GLY A 4 -0.24 -6.80 19.16
CA GLY A 4 0.72 -6.65 18.06
C GLY A 4 0.38 -7.40 16.78
N GLU A 5 -0.90 -7.56 16.44
CA GLU A 5 -1.24 -8.17 15.15
C GLU A 5 -0.77 -7.27 14.00
N ARG A 6 0.02 -7.86 13.09
CA ARG A 6 0.57 -7.17 11.93
C ARG A 6 0.16 -7.88 10.65
N LEU A 7 -0.56 -7.16 9.80
CA LEU A 7 -0.82 -7.58 8.42
C LEU A 7 0.16 -6.85 7.51
N GLN A 8 0.99 -7.61 6.81
CA GLN A 8 1.98 -7.08 5.88
C GLN A 8 1.62 -7.44 4.45
N LEU A 9 1.62 -6.44 3.58
CA LEU A 9 1.51 -6.61 2.15
C LEU A 9 2.80 -6.16 1.49
N THR A 10 3.33 -7.03 0.63
CA THR A 10 4.57 -6.79 -0.10
C THR A 10 4.29 -6.97 -1.59
N PHE A 11 4.70 -5.98 -2.37
CA PHE A 11 4.57 -5.97 -3.82
C PHE A 11 5.96 -6.09 -4.46
N ASP A 12 6.02 -6.68 -5.65
CA ASP A 12 7.26 -6.82 -6.44
C ASP A 12 7.74 -5.48 -7.04
N ARG A 13 6.89 -4.45 -6.97
CA ARG A 13 7.09 -3.11 -7.52
C ARG A 13 6.38 -2.06 -6.67
N GLN A 14 6.67 -0.80 -6.92
CA GLN A 14 5.96 0.30 -6.26
C GLN A 14 4.50 0.34 -6.71
N VAL A 15 3.59 0.39 -5.73
CA VAL A 15 2.15 0.54 -5.95
C VAL A 15 1.62 1.72 -5.14
N SER A 16 0.51 2.29 -5.61
CA SER A 16 -0.30 3.24 -4.86
C SER A 16 -1.56 2.55 -4.36
N ILE A 17 -1.75 2.51 -3.05
CA ILE A 17 -2.99 2.08 -2.39
C ILE A 17 -3.84 3.32 -2.11
N THR A 18 -5.08 3.33 -2.58
CA THR A 18 -6.00 4.49 -2.43
C THR A 18 -7.15 4.23 -1.46
N ASN A 19 -7.47 2.95 -1.23
CA ASN A 19 -8.52 2.51 -0.33
C ASN A 19 -8.09 1.21 0.32
N THR A 20 -8.29 1.12 1.63
CA THR A 20 -8.21 -0.13 2.40
C THR A 20 -9.45 -0.22 3.28
N SER A 21 -10.06 -1.40 3.34
CA SER A 21 -11.14 -1.68 4.29
C SER A 21 -10.73 -2.78 5.25
N PHE A 22 -11.11 -2.60 6.51
CA PHE A 22 -10.82 -3.51 7.61
C PHE A 22 -12.10 -3.99 8.24
N ARG A 23 -11.99 -5.13 8.91
CA ARG A 23 -13.03 -5.74 9.73
C ARG A 23 -12.41 -6.21 11.04
N ALA A 24 -13.16 -6.04 12.11
CA ALA A 24 -12.80 -6.52 13.44
C ALA A 24 -13.33 -7.95 13.67
N GLU A 25 -13.11 -8.47 14.88
CA GLU A 25 -13.68 -9.72 15.36
C GLU A 25 -15.21 -9.78 15.11
N GLY A 26 -15.71 -10.95 14.71
CA GLY A 26 -17.13 -11.11 14.36
C GLY A 26 -17.54 -10.54 12.99
N HIS A 27 -16.57 -10.19 12.14
CA HIS A 27 -16.77 -9.74 10.75
C HIS A 27 -17.49 -8.39 10.59
N VAL A 28 -17.50 -7.56 11.64
CA VAL A 28 -18.13 -6.24 11.64
C VAL A 28 -17.14 -5.14 11.25
N PRO A 29 -17.59 -4.06 10.58
CA PRO A 29 -16.74 -2.92 10.21
C PRO A 29 -16.62 -1.90 11.35
N ARG A 30 -16.77 -2.35 12.60
CA ARG A 30 -16.83 -1.49 13.79
C ARG A 30 -15.58 -1.69 14.62
N PHE A 31 -14.94 -0.57 14.92
CA PHE A 31 -13.79 -0.45 15.83
C PHE A 31 -14.21 0.46 16.98
N ASP A 32 -13.67 0.24 18.18
CA ASP A 32 -14.06 0.98 19.37
C ASP A 32 -13.48 2.40 19.37
N ALA A 33 -14.05 3.26 20.21
CA ALA A 33 -13.53 4.61 20.38
C ALA A 33 -12.09 4.56 20.92
N GLY A 34 -11.14 5.17 20.21
CA GLY A 34 -9.73 5.17 20.58
C GLY A 34 -8.89 4.06 19.95
N ASP A 35 -9.51 3.14 19.19
CA ASP A 35 -8.79 2.14 18.41
C ASP A 35 -7.98 2.80 17.30
N LEU A 36 -6.67 2.55 17.28
CA LEU A 36 -5.76 3.07 16.26
C LEU A 36 -5.18 1.93 15.44
N ILE A 37 -5.34 2.00 14.12
CA ILE A 37 -4.52 1.22 13.19
C ILE A 37 -3.31 2.06 12.81
N ASN A 38 -2.14 1.56 13.14
CA ASN A 38 -0.87 2.13 12.72
C ASN A 38 -0.51 1.59 11.34
N ILE A 39 -0.16 2.49 10.43
CA ILE A 39 0.21 2.16 9.06
C ILE A 39 1.64 2.61 8.81
N ALA A 40 2.50 1.67 8.45
CA ALA A 40 3.85 1.95 7.99
C ALA A 40 4.01 1.59 6.51
N VAL A 41 4.68 2.47 5.77
CA VAL A 41 5.01 2.28 4.36
C VAL A 41 6.53 2.21 4.24
N ASP A 42 7.04 1.14 3.65
CA ASP A 42 8.47 0.88 3.49
C ASP A 42 9.26 1.02 4.82
N GLY A 43 8.63 0.62 5.93
CA GLY A 43 9.21 0.70 7.28
C GLY A 43 9.06 2.05 7.99
N VAL A 44 8.50 3.06 7.34
CA VAL A 44 8.25 4.38 7.92
C VAL A 44 6.80 4.48 8.40
N LEU A 45 6.60 4.71 9.69
CA LEU A 45 5.27 4.96 10.26
C LEU A 45 4.70 6.23 9.62
N THR A 46 3.67 6.06 8.80
CA THR A 46 3.06 7.13 8.01
C THR A 46 1.84 7.70 8.73
N SER A 47 1.12 6.86 9.51
CA SER A 47 -0.05 7.33 10.25
C SER A 47 -0.45 6.39 11.39
N GLY A 48 -1.08 6.95 12.43
CA GLY A 48 -1.87 6.23 13.43
C GLY A 48 -3.31 6.71 13.31
N ILE A 49 -4.20 5.85 12.85
CA ILE A 49 -5.51 6.27 12.33
C ILE A 49 -6.59 5.65 13.18
N GLN A 50 -7.44 6.51 13.72
CA GLN A 50 -8.71 6.06 14.24
C GLN A 50 -9.61 5.72 13.06
N LEU A 51 -9.90 4.44 12.86
CA LEU A 51 -10.85 4.05 11.83
C LEU A 51 -12.21 4.67 12.18
N PRO A 52 -12.94 5.24 11.20
CA PRO A 52 -14.29 5.70 11.44
C PRO A 52 -15.12 4.54 11.99
N GLN A 53 -15.75 4.75 13.14
CA GLN A 53 -16.51 3.73 13.88
C GLN A 53 -17.59 3.01 13.05
N SER A 54 -17.96 3.55 11.89
CA SER A 54 -19.10 3.11 11.10
C SER A 54 -18.78 2.27 9.86
N ASN A 55 -17.54 2.26 9.34
CA ASN A 55 -17.29 1.56 8.08
C ASN A 55 -15.92 0.85 7.95
N GLY A 56 -14.99 1.03 8.89
CA GLY A 56 -13.68 0.39 8.84
C GLY A 56 -12.87 0.74 7.58
N GLN A 57 -13.17 1.86 6.93
CA GLN A 57 -12.51 2.26 5.69
C GLN A 57 -11.44 3.30 5.95
N TYR A 58 -10.33 3.17 5.23
CA TYR A 58 -9.26 4.13 5.16
C TYR A 58 -9.01 4.54 3.71
N ASN A 59 -9.22 5.84 3.43
CA ASN A 59 -9.11 6.43 2.10
C ASN A 59 -7.98 7.46 2.09
N THR A 60 -6.77 7.01 1.78
CA THR A 60 -5.63 7.88 1.47
C THR A 60 -4.84 7.28 0.34
N VAL A 61 -3.99 8.09 -0.30
CA VAL A 61 -2.98 7.60 -1.24
C VAL A 61 -1.70 7.27 -0.47
N LEU A 62 -1.37 5.98 -0.35
CA LEU A 62 -0.08 5.51 0.15
C LEU A 62 0.70 4.90 -1.02
N THR A 63 1.97 5.29 -1.17
CA THR A 63 2.81 4.78 -2.26
C THR A 63 4.06 4.12 -1.69
N GLY A 64 4.31 2.87 -2.08
CA GLY A 64 5.42 2.08 -1.56
C GLY A 64 5.42 0.66 -2.09
N THR A 65 6.32 -0.16 -1.53
CA THR A 65 6.45 -1.60 -1.88
C THR A 65 6.02 -2.51 -0.73
N ARG A 66 6.14 -2.03 0.51
CA ARG A 66 5.74 -2.73 1.72
C ARG A 66 4.77 -1.88 2.52
N PHE A 67 3.64 -2.47 2.90
CA PHE A 67 2.61 -1.84 3.71
C PHE A 67 2.35 -2.70 4.94
N ASP A 68 2.61 -2.15 6.12
CA ASP A 68 2.35 -2.79 7.41
C ASP A 68 1.14 -2.12 8.06
N TYR A 69 0.11 -2.90 8.34
CA TYR A 69 -1.04 -2.50 9.16
C TYR A 69 -0.91 -3.17 10.51
N ILE A 70 -0.90 -2.38 11.58
CA ILE A 70 -0.65 -2.84 12.95
C ILE A 70 -1.82 -2.41 13.81
N PHE A 71 -2.45 -3.38 14.47
CA PHE A 71 -3.56 -3.15 15.38
C PHE A 71 -3.29 -3.81 16.74
N ASN A 72 -3.57 -3.08 17.81
CA ASN A 72 -3.22 -3.45 19.18
C ASN A 72 -4.46 -3.45 20.07
N ASN A 73 -5.43 -4.30 19.77
CA ASN A 73 -6.58 -4.48 20.66
C ASN A 73 -7.21 -5.88 20.47
N GLU A 74 -7.68 -6.13 19.25
CA GLU A 74 -8.42 -7.33 18.87
C GLU A 74 -7.92 -7.92 17.55
N GLN A 75 -8.50 -9.05 17.15
CA GLN A 75 -8.27 -9.59 15.81
C GLN A 75 -8.79 -8.62 14.76
N PHE A 76 -8.02 -8.42 13.69
CA PHE A 76 -8.49 -7.65 12.55
C PHE A 76 -8.02 -8.26 11.23
N TYR A 77 -8.78 -8.01 10.17
CA TYR A 77 -8.41 -8.47 8.85
C TYR A 77 -8.75 -7.43 7.79
N ILE A 78 -8.01 -7.47 6.69
CA ILE A 78 -8.25 -6.64 5.52
C ILE A 78 -9.35 -7.29 4.69
N SER A 79 -10.46 -6.58 4.46
CA SER A 79 -11.55 -7.06 3.61
C SER A 79 -11.41 -6.65 2.15
N SER A 80 -10.81 -5.49 1.85
CA SER A 80 -10.55 -5.06 0.48
C SER A 80 -9.42 -4.05 0.40
N ILE A 81 -8.71 -4.04 -0.73
CA ILE A 81 -7.70 -3.05 -1.08
C ILE A 81 -7.87 -2.65 -2.55
N THR A 82 -7.70 -1.36 -2.81
CA THR A 82 -7.50 -0.85 -4.16
C THR A 82 -6.04 -0.44 -4.32
N ALA A 83 -5.27 -1.22 -5.09
CA ALA A 83 -3.88 -0.96 -5.40
C ALA A 83 -3.68 -0.77 -6.91
N GLN A 84 -2.85 0.19 -7.30
CA GLN A 84 -2.48 0.46 -8.68
C GLN A 84 -0.96 0.52 -8.83
N ALA A 85 -0.41 -0.08 -9.88
CA ALA A 85 1.01 0.03 -10.16
C ALA A 85 1.38 1.49 -10.47
N VAL A 86 2.50 1.95 -9.90
CA VAL A 86 3.09 3.23 -10.29
C VAL A 86 3.87 3.01 -11.60
N PRO A 87 3.56 3.73 -12.70
CA PRO A 87 4.30 3.58 -13.94
C PRO A 87 5.79 3.94 -13.76
N GLU A 88 6.68 3.21 -14.44
CA GLU A 88 8.13 3.43 -14.46
C GLU A 88 8.54 4.16 -15.76
N PRO A 89 8.42 5.50 -15.86
CA PRO A 89 8.68 6.22 -17.12
C PRO A 89 10.15 6.18 -17.54
N ALA A 90 11.09 6.10 -16.58
CA ALA A 90 12.51 6.13 -16.87
C ALA A 90 12.97 4.92 -17.70
N SER A 91 12.44 3.73 -17.40
CA SER A 91 12.79 2.49 -18.09
C SER A 91 12.41 2.52 -19.56
N ALA A 92 11.22 3.03 -19.86
CA ALA A 92 10.73 3.17 -21.24
C ALA A 92 11.53 4.23 -22.01
N LEU A 93 11.84 5.36 -21.38
CA LEU A 93 12.66 6.40 -21.98
C LEU A 93 14.09 5.93 -22.26
N LEU A 94 14.72 5.23 -21.31
CA LEU A 94 16.06 4.66 -21.48
C LEU A 94 16.09 3.61 -22.58
N LEU A 95 15.08 2.74 -22.65
CA LEU A 95 14.94 1.77 -23.73
C LEU A 95 14.79 2.46 -25.08
N ALA A 96 13.91 3.48 -25.18
CA ALA A 96 13.72 4.25 -26.41
C ALA A 96 15.01 4.97 -26.83
N ALA A 97 15.71 5.60 -25.89
CA ALA A 97 16.99 6.26 -26.15
C ALA A 97 18.06 5.26 -26.60
N GLY A 98 18.14 4.10 -25.96
CA GLY A 98 19.05 3.02 -26.35
C GLY A 98 18.78 2.50 -27.76
N LEU A 99 17.52 2.27 -28.10
CA LEU A 99 17.10 1.86 -29.45
C LEU A 99 17.40 2.93 -30.50
N ALA A 100 17.14 4.20 -30.19
CA ALA A 100 17.45 5.32 -31.07
C ALA A 100 18.97 5.43 -31.32
N GLY A 101 19.78 5.33 -30.27
CA GLY A 101 21.24 5.31 -30.36
C GLY A 101 21.75 4.15 -31.22
N ALA A 102 21.26 2.93 -30.98
CA ALA A 102 21.62 1.76 -31.78
C ALA A 102 21.23 1.91 -33.26
N GLY A 103 20.04 2.48 -33.54
CA GLY A 103 19.59 2.76 -34.90
C GLY A 103 20.46 3.78 -35.65
N LEU A 104 20.91 4.83 -34.96
CA LEU A 104 21.82 5.84 -35.52
C LEU A 104 23.22 5.27 -35.81
N LEU A 105 23.74 4.41 -34.93
CA LEU A 105 25.03 3.75 -35.13
C LEU A 105 25.01 2.79 -36.32
N ARG A 106 23.92 2.01 -36.49
CA ARG A 106 23.75 1.12 -37.64
C ARG A 106 23.70 1.85 -38.99
N ARG A 107 23.27 3.12 -39.01
CA ARG A 107 23.26 3.94 -40.24
C ARG A 107 24.64 4.49 -40.63
N ARG A 108 25.63 4.43 -39.73
CA ARG A 108 26.99 4.94 -39.94
C ARG A 108 28.02 3.86 -40.26
N ALA A 109 27.69 2.59 -39.99
CA ALA A 109 28.48 1.41 -40.38
C ALA A 109 28.05 0.92 -41.77
#